data_AF-A0A126RRC3-F1
#
_entry.id   AF-A0A126RRC3-F1
#
_cell.length_a   1.000
_cell.length_b   1.000
_cell.length_c   1.000
_cell.angle_alpha   90.00
_cell.angle_beta   90.00
_cell.angle_gamma   90.00
#
_symmetry.space_group_name_H-M   'P 1'
#
loop_
_entity.id
_entity.type
_entity.pdbx_description
1 polymer ?
#
loop_
_entity_poly.entity_id
_entity_poly.type
_entity_poly.pdbx_seq_one_letter_code
_entity_poly.pdbx_strand_id
1 'polypeptide(L)'
;MAIFHFHVNIISRGAGRSIVAAAAWQNSCRLYDERYGRFSNFVNKRAVAWSALILPSGGPAQWEDRECFWNALEAAEIRKDAQLGRQFDVALPDELDLPASIAVLQRFASEIFCIAGFAADLTLIEMGDTPRGKRHHGYVLIPTRPIVDGMFGRKPREWNSRVKLLEIRAAWAMMLNDKFAALGYDVRVDHRSNEERGIDAPPVKHIGMARKRIAARARQTS
;
A
#
# COMPACT_ATOMS: atom_id res chain seq x y z
N MET A 1 20.60 8.18 -8.03
CA MET A 1 19.33 8.77 -8.48
C MET A 1 18.22 8.09 -7.71
N ALA A 2 17.48 8.84 -6.88
CA ALA A 2 16.35 8.28 -6.15
C ALA A 2 15.26 7.85 -7.14
N ILE A 3 14.79 6.61 -7.01
CA ILE A 3 13.79 6.02 -7.91
C ILE A 3 12.40 6.36 -7.39
N PHE A 4 11.53 6.88 -8.27
CA PHE A 4 10.11 7.02 -7.97
C PHE A 4 9.34 5.80 -8.48
N HIS A 5 8.94 4.91 -7.58
CA HIS A 5 7.99 3.84 -7.88
C HIS A 5 6.74 4.04 -7.02
N PHE A 6 5.59 4.12 -7.69
CA PHE A 6 4.29 4.27 -7.06
C PHE A 6 3.23 3.59 -7.93
N HIS A 7 2.65 2.51 -7.41
CA HIS A 7 1.65 1.72 -8.09
C HIS A 7 0.40 1.57 -7.23
N VAL A 8 -0.78 1.66 -7.85
CA VAL A 8 -2.07 1.55 -7.15
C VAL A 8 -2.87 0.40 -7.73
N ASN A 9 -3.44 -0.42 -6.85
CA ASN A 9 -4.31 -1.53 -7.19
C ASN A 9 -5.63 -1.41 -6.45
N ILE A 10 -6.72 -1.81 -7.10
CA ILE A 10 -8.00 -2.05 -6.43
C ILE A 10 -8.09 -3.51 -6.02
N ILE A 11 -8.44 -3.76 -4.76
CA ILE A 11 -8.87 -5.07 -4.27
C ILE A 11 -10.38 -5.17 -4.50
N SER A 12 -10.79 -6.08 -5.38
CA SER A 12 -12.20 -6.27 -5.73
C SER A 12 -12.60 -7.73 -5.61
N ARG A 13 -13.77 -7.96 -5.01
CA ARG A 13 -14.40 -9.27 -4.93
C ARG A 13 -14.77 -9.81 -6.31
N GLY A 14 -15.18 -8.92 -7.23
CA GLY A 14 -15.51 -9.29 -8.61
C GLY A 14 -14.32 -9.82 -9.41
N ALA A 15 -13.09 -9.51 -8.98
CA ALA A 15 -11.86 -10.06 -9.53
C ALA A 15 -11.37 -11.31 -8.77
N GLY A 16 -12.21 -11.89 -7.90
CA GLY A 16 -11.87 -13.06 -7.07
C GLY A 16 -10.87 -12.76 -5.94
N ARG A 17 -10.72 -11.49 -5.54
CA ARG A 17 -9.79 -11.08 -4.47
C ARG A 17 -10.53 -10.93 -3.14
N SER A 18 -9.87 -11.31 -2.05
CA SER A 18 -10.28 -11.05 -0.66
C SER A 18 -9.41 -9.93 -0.08
N ILE A 19 -10.01 -9.02 0.68
CA ILE A 19 -9.25 -7.97 1.37
C ILE A 19 -8.48 -8.53 2.57
N VAL A 20 -9.04 -9.51 3.28
CA VAL A 20 -8.36 -10.23 4.38
C VAL A 20 -7.14 -10.97 3.84
N ALA A 21 -7.26 -11.64 2.70
CA ALA A 21 -6.13 -12.30 2.04
C ALA A 21 -5.06 -11.30 1.60
N ALA A 22 -5.46 -10.12 1.10
CA ALA A 22 -4.53 -9.06 0.72
C ALA A 22 -3.77 -8.51 1.93
N ALA A 23 -4.47 -8.26 3.04
CA ALA A 23 -3.88 -7.80 4.30
C ALA A 23 -2.89 -8.84 4.88
N ALA A 24 -3.28 -10.12 4.89
CA ALA A 24 -2.43 -11.21 5.36
C ALA A 24 -1.15 -11.34 4.52
N TRP A 25 -1.27 -11.26 3.19
CA TRP A 25 -0.13 -11.31 2.28
C TRP A 25 0.80 -10.12 2.43
N GLN A 26 0.25 -8.92 2.60
CA GLN A 26 1.03 -7.70 2.75
C GLN A 26 1.88 -7.77 4.02
N ASN A 27 1.25 -8.16 5.13
CA ASN A 27 1.86 -8.23 6.45
C ASN A 27 2.60 -9.54 6.74
N SER A 28 2.71 -10.45 5.77
CA SER A 28 3.33 -11.77 5.91
C SER A 28 2.84 -12.54 7.15
N CYS A 29 1.53 -12.51 7.40
CA CYS A 29 0.88 -13.12 8.56
C CYS A 29 -0.21 -14.12 8.14
N ARG A 30 -0.91 -14.66 9.13
CA ARG A 30 -2.08 -15.52 8.95
C ARG A 30 -3.31 -14.77 9.46
N LEU A 31 -4.35 -14.64 8.63
CA LEU A 31 -5.64 -14.07 9.02
C LEU A 31 -6.79 -15.01 8.61
N TYR A 32 -7.82 -15.09 9.44
CA TYR A 32 -9.07 -15.77 9.16
C TYR A 32 -10.02 -14.86 8.36
N ASP A 33 -10.55 -15.39 7.26
CA ASP A 33 -11.58 -14.72 6.46
C ASP A 33 -12.93 -15.36 6.78
N GLU A 34 -13.75 -14.63 7.56
CA GLU A 34 -15.07 -15.10 8.02
C GLU A 34 -16.03 -15.32 6.84
N ARG A 35 -15.93 -14.49 5.80
CA ARG A 35 -16.80 -14.57 4.63
C ARG A 35 -16.61 -15.88 3.86
N TYR A 36 -15.37 -16.33 3.73
CA TYR A 36 -15.04 -17.57 3.03
C TYR A 36 -14.77 -18.76 3.96
N GLY A 37 -14.88 -18.56 5.28
CA GLY A 37 -14.71 -19.59 6.29
C GLY A 37 -13.32 -20.23 6.31
N ARG A 38 -12.26 -19.50 5.93
CA ARG A 38 -10.92 -20.08 5.73
C ARG A 38 -9.78 -19.13 6.11
N PHE A 39 -8.64 -19.70 6.47
CA PHE A 39 -7.42 -18.93 6.71
C PHE A 39 -6.69 -18.58 5.42
N SER A 40 -6.23 -17.34 5.34
CA SER A 40 -5.18 -16.89 4.43
C SER A 40 -3.84 -16.93 5.16
N ASN A 41 -2.96 -17.88 4.82
CA ASN A 41 -1.67 -18.04 5.49
C ASN A 41 -0.51 -17.63 4.57
N PHE A 42 0.12 -16.49 4.90
CA PHE A 42 1.28 -15.95 4.19
C PHE A 42 2.48 -15.74 5.12
N VAL A 43 2.56 -16.51 6.21
CA VAL A 43 3.71 -16.49 7.11
C VAL A 43 5.01 -16.77 6.33
N ASN A 44 6.07 -16.04 6.65
CA ASN A 44 7.40 -16.12 6.03
C ASN A 44 7.44 -15.87 4.52
N LYS A 45 6.45 -15.16 3.95
CA LYS A 45 6.45 -14.81 2.51
C LYS A 45 7.17 -13.51 2.20
N ARG A 46 7.40 -12.65 3.20
CA ARG A 46 8.15 -11.39 3.06
C ARG A 46 8.99 -11.15 4.31
N ALA A 47 10.14 -10.50 4.14
CA ALA A 47 10.94 -9.99 5.24
C ALA A 47 10.32 -8.68 5.74
N VAL A 48 9.28 -8.78 6.56
CA VAL A 48 8.61 -7.61 7.14
C VAL A 48 9.53 -7.00 8.21
N ALA A 49 9.99 -5.77 7.97
CA ALA A 49 10.76 -4.99 8.94
C ALA A 49 9.85 -4.26 9.93
N TRP A 50 8.69 -3.82 9.47
CA TRP A 50 7.74 -3.07 10.28
C TRP A 50 6.32 -3.15 9.70
N SER A 51 5.30 -3.15 10.56
CA SER A 51 3.90 -3.02 10.15
C SER A 51 3.06 -2.32 11.21
N ALA A 52 1.98 -1.66 10.78
CA ALA A 52 1.02 -1.03 11.67
C ALA A 52 -0.34 -0.88 10.97
N LEU A 53 -1.43 -1.01 11.73
CA LEU A 53 -2.75 -0.59 11.31
C LEU A 53 -3.05 0.73 12.02
N ILE A 54 -3.23 1.80 11.25
CA ILE A 54 -3.53 3.13 11.78
C ILE A 54 -5.00 3.43 11.54
N LEU A 55 -5.74 3.69 12.63
CA LEU A 55 -7.11 4.14 12.56
C LEU A 55 -7.18 5.68 12.53
N PRO A 56 -8.14 6.27 11.81
CA PRO A 56 -8.50 7.67 11.99
C PRO A 56 -9.14 7.88 13.37
N SER A 57 -9.26 9.14 13.79
CA SER A 57 -10.01 9.49 15.00
C SER A 57 -11.46 8.97 14.90
N GLY A 58 -11.99 8.44 16.01
CA GLY A 58 -13.35 7.91 16.08
C GLY A 58 -13.52 6.47 15.55
N GLY A 59 -12.42 5.77 15.24
CA GLY A 59 -12.45 4.33 14.98
C GLY A 59 -12.78 3.51 16.24
N PRO A 60 -13.59 2.44 16.14
CA PRO A 60 -13.80 1.51 17.25
C PRO A 60 -12.48 0.84 17.67
N ALA A 61 -12.22 0.74 18.97
CA ALA A 61 -10.97 0.19 19.50
C ALA A 61 -10.71 -1.26 19.05
N GLN A 62 -11.76 -2.08 18.88
CA GLN A 62 -11.59 -3.45 18.38
C GLN A 62 -11.01 -3.51 16.96
N TRP A 63 -11.12 -2.44 16.17
CA TRP A 63 -10.53 -2.36 14.83
C TRP A 63 -9.04 -2.03 14.84
N GLU A 64 -8.42 -1.85 16.01
CA GLU A 64 -6.95 -1.85 16.11
C GLU A 64 -6.39 -3.25 15.83
N ASP A 65 -7.18 -4.30 16.09
CA ASP A 65 -6.88 -5.63 15.59
C ASP A 65 -7.16 -5.74 14.09
N ARG A 66 -6.14 -6.19 13.36
CA ARG A 66 -6.16 -6.26 11.89
C ARG A 66 -7.13 -7.31 11.35
N GLU A 67 -7.26 -8.46 12.03
CA GLU A 67 -8.20 -9.48 11.62
C GLU A 67 -9.64 -8.97 11.79
N CYS A 68 -9.93 -8.36 12.94
CA CYS A 68 -11.22 -7.75 13.24
C CYS A 68 -11.57 -6.65 12.24
N PHE A 69 -10.66 -5.71 11.97
CA PHE A 69 -10.91 -4.60 11.06
C PHE A 69 -11.25 -5.07 9.63
N TRP A 70 -10.43 -5.96 9.06
CA TRP A 70 -10.64 -6.40 7.67
C TRP A 70 -11.86 -7.31 7.51
N ASN A 71 -12.22 -8.10 8.53
CA ASN A 71 -13.49 -8.85 8.52
C ASN A 71 -14.70 -7.92 8.69
N ALA A 72 -14.61 -6.87 9.52
CA ALA A 72 -15.67 -5.88 9.64
C ALA A 72 -15.94 -5.17 8.30
N LEU A 73 -14.88 -4.87 7.53
CA LEU A 73 -15.03 -4.31 6.18
C LEU A 73 -15.67 -5.31 5.19
N GLU A 74 -15.27 -6.59 5.23
CA GLU A 74 -15.88 -7.64 4.39
C GLU A 74 -17.39 -7.80 4.68
N ALA A 75 -17.77 -7.72 5.96
CA ALA A 75 -19.16 -7.77 6.39
C ALA A 75 -19.97 -6.54 5.93
N ALA A 76 -19.37 -5.35 5.98
CA ALA A 76 -20.00 -4.10 5.53
C ALA A 76 -20.21 -4.04 4.00
N GLU A 77 -19.42 -4.78 3.22
CA GLU A 77 -19.52 -4.83 1.76
C GLU A 77 -20.41 -5.98 1.27
N ILE A 78 -21.69 -5.70 1.02
CA ILE A 78 -22.68 -6.74 0.68
C ILE A 78 -22.61 -7.25 -0.77
N ARG A 79 -22.17 -6.45 -1.75
CA ARG A 79 -22.27 -6.83 -3.17
C ARG A 79 -21.21 -7.82 -3.60
N LYS A 80 -21.58 -8.87 -4.34
CA LYS A 80 -20.63 -9.89 -4.85
C LYS A 80 -19.43 -9.35 -5.65
N ASP A 81 -19.55 -8.15 -6.21
CA ASP A 81 -18.55 -7.49 -7.04
C ASP A 81 -17.94 -6.23 -6.37
N ALA A 82 -18.09 -6.09 -5.05
CA ALA A 82 -17.63 -4.93 -4.30
C ALA A 82 -16.12 -4.68 -4.49
N GLN A 83 -15.77 -3.41 -4.73
CA GLN A 83 -14.42 -2.91 -4.49
C GLN A 83 -14.25 -2.69 -3.00
N LEU A 84 -13.26 -3.36 -2.42
CA LEU A 84 -13.07 -3.48 -0.97
C LEU A 84 -12.07 -2.45 -0.46
N GLY A 85 -10.90 -2.38 -1.11
CA GLY A 85 -9.83 -1.47 -0.70
C GLY A 85 -8.90 -1.06 -1.85
N ARG A 86 -8.04 -0.09 -1.57
CA ARG A 86 -6.96 0.36 -2.46
C ARG A 86 -5.62 0.00 -1.84
N GLN A 87 -4.77 -0.62 -2.63
CA GLN A 87 -3.41 -0.95 -2.23
C GLN A 87 -2.43 -0.06 -2.99
N PHE A 88 -1.60 0.65 -2.25
CA PHE A 88 -0.46 1.40 -2.75
C PHE A 88 0.81 0.59 -2.52
N ASP A 89 1.63 0.53 -3.55
CA ASP A 89 2.94 -0.12 -3.58
C ASP A 89 3.95 0.99 -3.89
N VAL A 90 4.86 1.26 -2.95
CA VAL A 90 5.78 2.40 -3.00
C VAL A 90 7.21 1.96 -2.74
N ALA A 91 8.15 2.38 -3.59
CA ALA A 91 9.57 2.21 -3.27
C ALA A 91 10.00 3.27 -2.26
N LEU A 92 10.85 2.86 -1.32
CA LEU A 92 11.55 3.78 -0.43
C LEU A 92 12.99 3.94 -0.96
N PRO A 93 13.50 5.17 -1.06
CA PRO A 93 14.86 5.42 -1.51
C PRO A 93 15.92 4.79 -0.60
N ASP A 94 17.02 4.32 -1.18
CA ASP A 94 18.13 3.66 -0.46
C ASP A 94 18.85 4.62 0.53
N GLU A 95 18.62 5.94 0.40
CA GLU A 95 19.10 6.95 1.33
C GLU A 95 18.33 6.97 2.67
N LEU A 96 17.15 6.33 2.74
CA LEU A 96 16.34 6.28 3.96
C LEU A 96 16.62 4.99 4.74
N ASP A 97 17.11 5.13 5.96
CA ASP A 97 17.16 4.02 6.91
C ASP A 97 15.75 3.59 7.36
N LEU A 98 15.66 2.53 8.16
CA LEU A 98 14.37 1.99 8.59
C LEU A 98 13.54 3.03 9.40
N PRO A 99 14.08 3.72 10.42
CA PRO A 99 13.35 4.79 11.11
C PRO A 99 12.84 5.90 10.17
N ALA A 100 13.66 6.38 9.23
CA ALA A 100 13.24 7.39 8.27
C ALA A 100 12.14 6.87 7.31
N SER A 101 12.26 5.62 6.89
CA SER A 101 11.27 4.93 6.05
C SER A 101 9.93 4.76 6.77
N ILE A 102 9.95 4.36 8.05
CA ILE A 102 8.75 4.27 8.90
C ILE A 102 8.10 5.66 9.02
N ALA A 103 8.89 6.68 9.37
CA ALA A 103 8.37 8.02 9.58
C ALA A 103 7.69 8.60 8.33
N VAL A 104 8.28 8.46 7.15
CA VAL A 104 7.69 8.99 5.92
C VAL A 104 6.43 8.22 5.50
N LEU A 105 6.40 6.90 5.72
CA LEU A 105 5.22 6.08 5.42
C LEU A 105 4.06 6.37 6.38
N GLN A 106 4.34 6.53 7.68
CA GLN A 106 3.34 6.93 8.68
C GLN A 106 2.80 8.33 8.41
N ARG A 107 3.67 9.29 8.04
CA ARG A 107 3.26 10.64 7.65
C ARG A 107 2.32 10.58 6.44
N PHE A 108 2.70 9.85 5.40
CA PHE A 108 1.87 9.66 4.22
C PHE A 108 0.50 9.08 4.55
N ALA A 109 0.45 8.06 5.40
CA ALA A 109 -0.80 7.46 5.83
C ALA A 109 -1.68 8.45 6.59
N SER A 110 -1.09 9.17 7.55
CA SER A 110 -1.82 10.06 8.45
C SER A 110 -2.34 11.31 7.73
N GLU A 111 -1.49 11.98 6.94
CA GLU A 111 -1.82 13.24 6.27
C GLU A 111 -2.67 13.07 5.02
N ILE A 112 -2.67 11.89 4.38
CA ILE A 112 -3.45 11.66 3.16
C ILE A 112 -4.73 10.87 3.44
N PHE A 113 -4.64 9.81 4.24
CA PHE A 113 -5.75 8.86 4.42
C PHE A 113 -6.47 9.09 5.75
N CYS A 114 -5.76 9.10 6.88
CA CYS A 114 -6.40 9.17 8.19
C CYS A 114 -7.08 10.51 8.44
N ILE A 115 -6.52 11.63 7.98
CA ILE A 115 -7.19 12.94 8.04
C ILE A 115 -8.50 12.97 7.27
N ALA A 116 -8.62 12.16 6.21
CA ALA A 116 -9.83 12.01 5.41
C ALA A 116 -10.76 10.90 5.95
N GLY A 117 -10.49 10.39 7.14
CA GLY A 117 -11.29 9.36 7.81
C GLY A 117 -11.01 7.94 7.35
N PHE A 118 -9.96 7.66 6.57
CA PHE A 118 -9.62 6.29 6.19
C PHE A 118 -8.62 5.66 7.16
N ALA A 119 -8.87 4.40 7.54
CA ALA A 119 -7.82 3.59 8.15
C ALA A 119 -6.76 3.20 7.12
N ALA A 120 -5.53 2.95 7.57
CA ALA A 120 -4.42 2.58 6.71
C ALA A 120 -3.59 1.45 7.34
N ASP A 121 -3.51 0.32 6.64
CA ASP A 121 -2.69 -0.83 7.01
C ASP A 121 -1.35 -0.76 6.27
N LEU A 122 -0.30 -0.48 7.03
CA LEU A 122 1.05 -0.17 6.55
C LEU A 122 1.96 -1.36 6.76
N THR A 123 2.83 -1.59 5.78
CA THR A 123 3.91 -2.57 5.90
C THR A 123 5.15 -2.07 5.20
N LEU A 124 6.30 -2.18 5.86
CA LEU A 124 7.63 -2.05 5.27
C LEU A 124 8.30 -3.40 5.24
N ILE A 125 8.86 -3.74 4.08
CA ILE A 125 9.63 -4.96 3.89
C ILE A 125 11.04 -4.64 3.44
N GLU A 126 11.96 -5.55 3.73
CA GLU A 126 13.31 -5.53 3.17
C GLU A 126 13.33 -6.29 1.84
N MET A 127 13.93 -5.67 0.82
CA MET A 127 14.02 -6.20 -0.56
C MET A 127 15.46 -6.55 -0.98
N GLY A 128 16.43 -6.41 -0.06
CA GLY A 128 17.83 -6.71 -0.30
C GLY A 128 18.76 -5.71 0.39
N ASP A 129 20.05 -5.88 0.16
CA ASP A 129 21.10 -5.02 0.70
C ASP A 129 21.42 -3.84 -0.23
N THR A 130 21.93 -2.77 0.37
CA THR A 130 22.44 -1.56 -0.26
C THR A 130 23.75 -1.19 0.44
N PRO A 131 24.60 -0.32 -0.15
CA PRO A 131 25.76 0.22 0.56
C PRO A 131 25.44 0.97 1.87
N ARG A 132 24.16 1.35 2.08
CA ARG A 132 23.69 2.13 3.23
C ARG A 132 22.84 1.32 4.22
N GLY A 133 22.71 0.00 4.02
CA GLY A 133 21.87 -0.87 4.84
C GLY A 133 20.86 -1.64 3.99
N LYS A 134 19.61 -1.75 4.43
CA LYS A 134 18.56 -2.50 3.73
C LYS A 134 17.76 -1.61 2.78
N ARG A 135 17.41 -2.15 1.61
CA ARG A 135 16.44 -1.52 0.71
C ARG A 135 15.04 -1.80 1.22
N HIS A 136 14.28 -0.75 1.48
CA HIS A 136 12.90 -0.87 1.95
C HIS A 136 11.89 -0.73 0.82
N HIS A 137 10.76 -1.41 0.97
CA HIS A 137 9.61 -1.29 0.09
C HIS A 137 8.34 -1.22 0.92
N GLY A 138 7.49 -0.24 0.62
CA GLY A 138 6.30 0.09 1.39
C GLY A 138 5.03 -0.40 0.71
N TYR A 139 4.10 -0.86 1.53
CA TYR A 139 2.73 -1.15 1.14
C TYR A 139 1.76 -0.41 2.05
N VAL A 140 0.71 0.16 1.46
CA VAL A 140 -0.39 0.79 2.18
C VAL A 140 -1.71 0.23 1.66
N LEU A 141 -2.52 -0.35 2.53
CA LEU A 141 -3.84 -0.86 2.20
C LEU A 141 -4.90 -0.05 2.95
N ILE A 142 -5.79 0.61 2.20
CA ILE A 142 -6.89 1.41 2.75
C ILE A 142 -8.24 0.82 2.33
N PRO A 143 -9.30 0.95 3.13
CA PRO A 143 -10.66 0.60 2.70
C PRO A 143 -11.17 1.59 1.64
N THR A 144 -12.26 1.23 0.96
CA THR A 144 -12.95 2.18 0.05
C THR A 144 -13.94 3.11 0.75
N ARG A 145 -14.14 2.93 2.06
CA ARG A 145 -15.04 3.74 2.91
C ARG A 145 -14.26 4.38 4.05
N PRO A 146 -14.49 5.67 4.36
CA PRO A 146 -13.99 6.26 5.59
C PRO A 146 -14.77 5.70 6.79
N ILE A 147 -14.21 5.87 7.98
CA ILE A 147 -14.86 5.64 9.25
C ILE A 147 -15.51 6.95 9.69
N VAL A 148 -16.80 6.89 9.99
CA VAL A 148 -17.62 8.01 10.47
C VAL A 148 -18.48 7.47 11.61
N ASP A 149 -18.40 8.09 12.78
CA ASP A 149 -19.16 7.71 13.97
C ASP A 149 -19.05 6.22 14.33
N GLY A 150 -17.83 5.68 14.27
CA GLY A 150 -17.55 4.26 14.58
C GLY A 150 -18.02 3.25 13.52
N MET A 151 -18.47 3.71 12.35
CA MET A 151 -19.00 2.86 11.28
C MET A 151 -18.36 3.16 9.92
N PHE A 152 -18.45 2.21 8.98
CA PHE A 152 -18.04 2.46 7.60
C PHE A 152 -19.04 3.37 6.87
N GLY A 153 -18.60 4.57 6.52
CA GLY A 153 -19.39 5.59 5.85
C GLY A 153 -19.67 5.32 4.37
N ARG A 154 -20.14 6.35 3.66
CA ARG A 154 -20.37 6.29 2.21
C ARG A 154 -19.05 6.30 1.45
N LYS A 155 -19.00 5.62 0.29
CA LYS A 155 -17.84 5.65 -0.60
C LYS A 155 -17.72 7.01 -1.28
N PRO A 156 -16.68 7.81 -0.99
CA PRO A 156 -16.48 9.07 -1.68
C PRO A 156 -15.99 8.81 -3.11
N ARG A 157 -16.70 9.37 -4.11
CA ARG A 157 -16.46 9.06 -5.54
C ARG A 157 -15.20 9.72 -6.07
N GLU A 158 -14.85 10.88 -5.54
CA GLU A 158 -13.67 11.67 -5.90
C GLU A 158 -12.36 10.88 -5.69
N TRP A 159 -12.37 9.91 -4.77
CA TRP A 159 -11.25 8.99 -4.52
C TRP A 159 -10.96 7.98 -5.63
N ASN A 160 -11.83 7.92 -6.65
CA ASN A 160 -11.61 7.13 -7.87
C ASN A 160 -11.17 7.98 -9.07
N SER A 161 -11.01 9.29 -8.89
CA SER A 161 -10.65 10.19 -9.98
C SER A 161 -9.15 10.12 -10.29
N ARG A 162 -8.79 10.36 -11.56
CA ARG A 162 -7.39 10.54 -11.98
C ARG A 162 -6.75 11.73 -11.25
N VAL A 163 -7.51 12.79 -11.00
CA VAL A 163 -7.06 13.98 -10.27
C VAL A 163 -6.58 13.58 -8.86
N LYS A 164 -7.41 12.85 -8.11
CA LYS A 164 -7.02 12.39 -6.77
C LYS A 164 -5.78 11.49 -6.79
N LEU A 165 -5.65 10.61 -7.80
CA LEU A 165 -4.45 9.79 -7.93
C LEU A 165 -3.19 10.64 -8.15
N LEU A 166 -3.26 11.69 -8.97
CA LEU A 166 -2.14 12.59 -9.21
C LEU A 166 -1.78 13.40 -7.96
N GLU A 167 -2.79 13.88 -7.22
CA GLU A 167 -2.58 14.56 -5.92
C GLU A 167 -1.84 13.65 -4.93
N ILE A 168 -2.25 12.39 -4.78
CA ILE A 168 -1.61 11.43 -3.87
C ILE A 168 -0.15 11.16 -4.31
N ARG A 169 0.09 11.00 -5.61
CA ARG A 169 1.45 10.79 -6.16
C ARG A 169 2.36 11.99 -5.91
N ALA A 170 1.84 13.21 -6.12
CA ALA A 170 2.56 14.44 -5.87
C ALA A 170 2.90 14.59 -4.38
N ALA A 171 1.93 14.32 -3.50
CA ALA A 171 2.13 14.35 -2.05
C ALA A 171 3.21 13.34 -1.60
N TRP A 172 3.21 12.12 -2.15
CA TRP A 172 4.25 11.13 -1.84
C TRP A 172 5.65 11.61 -2.23
N ALA A 173 5.82 12.17 -3.44
CA ALA A 173 7.12 12.72 -3.86
C ALA A 173 7.55 13.90 -2.98
N MET A 174 6.62 14.79 -2.64
CA MET A 174 6.89 15.91 -1.73
C MET A 174 7.38 15.42 -0.37
N MET A 175 6.70 14.44 0.24
CA MET A 175 7.09 13.91 1.55
C MET A 175 8.46 13.22 1.54
N LEU A 176 8.79 12.52 0.47
CA LEU A 176 10.14 11.96 0.28
C LEU A 176 11.19 13.08 0.16
N ASN A 177 10.91 14.11 -0.63
CA ASN A 177 11.80 15.25 -0.82
C ASN A 177 12.02 16.07 0.46
N ASP A 178 10.96 16.28 1.25
CA ASP A 178 11.04 16.90 2.57
C ASP A 178 11.94 16.08 3.49
N LYS A 179 11.78 14.75 3.48
CA LYS A 179 12.58 13.85 4.31
C LYS A 179 14.05 13.86 3.89
N PHE A 180 14.33 13.91 2.59
CA PHE A 180 15.70 14.08 2.08
C PHE A 180 16.32 15.40 2.54
N ALA A 181 15.59 16.51 2.40
CA ALA A 181 16.08 17.82 2.83
C ALA A 181 16.37 17.84 4.33
N ALA A 182 15.49 17.26 5.15
CA ALA A 182 15.67 17.16 6.61
C ALA A 182 16.87 16.29 7.00
N LEU A 183 17.25 15.31 6.18
CA LEU A 183 18.43 14.46 6.38
C LEU A 183 19.70 15.01 5.71
N GLY A 184 19.62 16.20 5.07
CA GLY A 184 20.75 16.83 4.39
C GLY A 184 21.13 16.17 3.07
N TYR A 185 20.23 15.39 2.45
CA TYR A 185 20.49 14.78 1.14
C TYR A 185 20.12 15.71 -0.01
N ASP A 186 21.06 15.90 -0.94
CA ASP A 186 20.89 16.61 -2.20
C ASP A 186 20.35 15.70 -3.32
N VAL A 187 19.37 14.86 -2.97
CA VAL A 187 18.64 14.02 -3.93
C VAL A 187 17.17 14.38 -3.89
N ARG A 188 16.49 14.22 -5.03
CA ARG A 188 15.05 14.45 -5.16
C ARG A 188 14.41 13.38 -6.03
N VAL A 189 13.14 13.12 -5.78
CA VAL A 189 12.25 12.31 -6.63
C VAL A 189 11.23 13.21 -7.32
N ASP A 190 10.83 12.81 -8.53
CA ASP A 190 9.76 13.43 -9.29
C ASP A 190 8.68 12.37 -9.59
N HIS A 191 7.42 12.72 -9.35
CA HIS A 191 6.27 11.83 -9.51
C HIS A 191 5.74 11.77 -10.96
N ARG A 192 6.16 12.71 -11.80
CA ARG A 192 5.79 12.81 -13.22
C ARG A 192 6.42 11.68 -14.02
N SER A 193 5.79 11.32 -15.13
CA SER A 193 6.33 10.32 -16.05
C SER A 193 7.66 10.79 -16.67
N ASN A 194 8.44 9.86 -17.26
CA ASN A 194 9.65 10.24 -18.00
C ASN A 194 9.32 11.22 -19.14
N GLU A 195 8.21 10.99 -19.85
CA GLU A 195 7.67 11.88 -20.90
C GLU A 195 7.39 13.30 -20.37
N GLU A 196 6.69 13.41 -19.25
CA GLU A 196 6.38 14.71 -18.60
C GLU A 196 7.63 15.42 -18.05
N ARG A 197 8.74 14.69 -17.88
CA ARG A 197 10.05 15.21 -17.47
C ARG A 197 10.98 15.52 -18.65
N GLY A 198 10.56 15.25 -19.89
CA GLY A 198 11.39 15.41 -21.08
C GLY A 198 12.52 14.38 -21.18
N ILE A 199 12.40 13.25 -20.51
CA ILE A 199 13.39 12.16 -20.53
C ILE A 199 12.91 11.11 -21.55
N ASP A 200 13.69 10.92 -22.62
CA ASP A 200 13.45 9.85 -23.61
C ASP A 200 13.92 8.50 -23.07
N ALA A 201 13.15 7.96 -22.12
CA ALA A 201 13.36 6.62 -21.58
C ALA A 201 12.00 5.92 -21.44
N PRO A 202 11.83 4.70 -21.99
CA PRO A 202 10.55 4.01 -21.95
C PRO A 202 10.12 3.72 -20.50
N PRO A 203 8.82 3.81 -20.19
CA PRO A 203 8.33 3.52 -18.84
C PRO A 203 8.67 2.07 -18.46
N VAL A 204 9.24 1.89 -17.27
CA VAL A 204 9.55 0.56 -16.72
C VAL A 204 8.21 -0.18 -16.52
N LYS A 205 7.93 -1.18 -17.37
CA LYS A 205 6.74 -2.02 -17.23
C LYS A 205 6.83 -2.84 -15.93
N HIS A 206 5.97 -2.53 -14.97
CA HIS A 206 5.80 -3.34 -13.77
C HIS A 206 5.19 -4.71 -14.13
N ILE A 207 6.01 -5.77 -14.10
CA ILE A 207 5.54 -7.15 -14.26
C ILE A 207 5.04 -7.64 -12.89
N GLY A 208 3.72 -7.60 -12.70
CA GLY A 208 3.09 -8.13 -11.49
C GLY A 208 3.47 -9.60 -11.21
N MET A 209 3.51 -9.98 -9.93
CA MET A 209 3.92 -11.31 -9.47
C MET A 209 3.16 -12.46 -10.16
N ALA A 210 1.89 -12.25 -10.53
CA ALA A 210 1.10 -13.21 -11.30
C ALA A 210 1.71 -13.50 -12.69
N ARG A 211 2.16 -12.46 -13.41
CA ARG A 211 2.85 -12.62 -14.69
C ARG A 211 4.25 -13.23 -14.54
N LYS A 212 4.99 -12.90 -13.47
CA LYS A 212 6.27 -13.59 -13.15
C LYS A 212 6.06 -15.09 -12.91
N ARG A 213 4.99 -15.49 -12.22
CA ARG A 213 4.65 -16.92 -12.01
C ARG A 213 4.23 -17.64 -13.29
N ILE A 214 3.47 -16.99 -14.17
CA ILE A 214 3.10 -17.55 -15.48
C ILE A 214 4.34 -17.70 -16.38
N ALA A 215 5.21 -16.69 -16.44
CA ALA A 215 6.46 -16.75 -17.20
C ALA A 215 7.46 -17.78 -16.65
N ALA A 216 7.51 -17.97 -15.33
CA ALA A 216 8.34 -18.99 -14.69
C ALA A 216 7.84 -20.42 -14.99
N ARG A 217 6.52 -20.63 -15.04
CA ARG A 217 5.92 -21.92 -15.42
C ARG A 217 6.15 -22.26 -16.89
N ALA A 218 6.02 -21.28 -17.80
CA ALA A 218 6.26 -21.49 -19.22
C ALA A 218 7.70 -21.90 -19.56
N ARG A 219 8.69 -21.47 -18.75
CA ARG A 219 10.11 -21.84 -18.91
C ARG A 219 10.48 -23.21 -18.34
N GLN A 220 9.59 -23.84 -17.55
CA GLN A 220 9.80 -25.18 -17.01
C GLN A 220 9.14 -26.27 -17.87
N THR A 221 8.35 -25.86 -18.87
CA THR A 221 7.62 -26.74 -19.79
C THR A 221 8.15 -26.63 -21.23
N SER A 222 9.39 -26.18 -21.41
CA SER A 222 10.09 -26.11 -22.70
C SER A 222 11.42 -26.84 -22.59
#